data_AF-X1AK39-F1
#
_entry.id   AF-X1AK39-F1
#
_cell.length_a   1.000
_cell.length_b   1.000
_cell.length_c   1.000
_cell.angle_alpha   90.00
_cell.angle_beta   90.00
_cell.angle_gamma   90.00
#
_symmetry.space_group_name_H-M   'P 1'
#
loop_
_entity.id
_entity.type
_entity.pdbx_description
1 polymer ?
#
loop_
_entity_poly.entity_id
_entity_poly.type
_entity_poly.pdbx_seq_one_letter_code
_entity_poly.pdbx_strand_id
1 'polypeptide(L)'
;MSAEEAQVAEFNDALDRETKELMAMKPESRYTYVVNVIESLSQGIKQIISIKKKIPQAKAAEQFLNELNINAPTLIPPIMFMLKPEYRPIFNRLLESMAGDQKQE
;
A
#
# COMPACT_ATOMS: atom_id res chain seq x y z
N MET A 1 -21.90 -18.66 14.12
CA MET A 1 -21.05 -17.60 13.58
C MET A 1 -21.79 -16.28 13.66
N SER A 2 -21.18 -15.27 14.28
CA SER A 2 -21.68 -13.90 14.24
C SER A 2 -21.36 -13.25 12.87
N ALA A 3 -22.02 -12.13 12.55
CA ALA A 3 -21.72 -11.36 11.34
C ALA A 3 -20.28 -10.81 11.33
N GLU A 4 -19.73 -10.52 12.50
CA GLU A 4 -18.35 -10.08 12.68
C GLU A 4 -17.36 -11.22 12.40
N GLU A 5 -17.61 -12.42 12.91
CA GLU A 5 -16.79 -13.61 12.64
C GLU A 5 -16.76 -13.96 11.15
N ALA A 6 -17.89 -13.79 10.45
CA ALA A 6 -17.96 -14.02 9.01
C ALA A 6 -17.11 -13.01 8.21
N GLN A 7 -17.16 -11.72 8.56
CA GLN A 7 -16.34 -10.70 7.91
C GLN A 7 -14.84 -10.92 8.12
N VAL A 8 -14.43 -11.31 9.34
CA VAL A 8 -13.04 -11.65 9.64
C VAL A 8 -12.58 -12.88 8.87
N ALA A 9 -13.41 -13.90 8.74
CA ALA A 9 -13.10 -15.09 7.95
C ALA A 9 -12.93 -14.74 6.46
N GLU A 10 -13.85 -13.99 5.87
CA GLU A 10 -13.77 -13.54 4.47
C GLU A 10 -12.51 -12.70 4.21
N PHE A 11 -12.17 -11.80 5.13
CA PHE A 11 -10.94 -11.00 5.04
C PHE A 11 -9.69 -11.88 5.07
N ASN A 12 -9.61 -12.83 5.99
CA ASN A 12 -8.46 -13.72 6.13
C ASN A 12 -8.31 -14.64 4.91
N ASP A 13 -9.41 -15.15 4.36
CA ASP A 13 -9.41 -15.97 3.16
C ASP A 13 -8.92 -15.18 1.94
N ALA A 14 -9.37 -13.93 1.80
CA ALA A 14 -8.86 -13.03 0.77
C ALA A 14 -7.36 -12.77 0.95
N LEU A 15 -6.92 -12.44 2.16
CA LEU A 15 -5.51 -12.16 2.46
C LEU A 15 -4.60 -13.37 2.18
N ASP A 16 -5.03 -14.57 2.55
CA ASP A 16 -4.31 -15.82 2.27
C ASP A 16 -4.20 -16.08 0.76
N ARG A 17 -5.30 -15.90 0.02
CA ARG A 17 -5.29 -16.03 -1.45
C ARG A 17 -4.30 -15.08 -2.10
N GLU A 18 -4.36 -13.79 -1.79
CA GLU A 18 -3.45 -12.77 -2.36
C GLU A 18 -1.99 -13.07 -1.99
N THR A 19 -1.73 -13.54 -0.78
CA THR A 19 -0.38 -13.95 -0.34
C THR A 19 0.13 -15.14 -1.14
N LYS A 20 -0.70 -16.17 -1.35
CA LYS A 20 -0.36 -17.36 -2.13
C LYS A 20 -0.10 -17.02 -3.60
N GLU A 21 -0.93 -16.18 -4.19
CA GLU A 21 -0.74 -15.69 -5.56
C GLU A 21 0.59 -14.96 -5.70
N LEU A 22 0.89 -14.03 -4.78
CA LEU A 22 2.15 -13.31 -4.77
C LEU A 22 3.36 -14.24 -4.62
N MET A 23 3.27 -15.26 -3.77
CA MET A 23 4.33 -16.25 -3.56
C MET A 23 4.53 -17.15 -4.78
N ALA A 24 3.47 -17.45 -5.54
CA ALA A 24 3.52 -18.25 -6.75
C ALA A 24 4.13 -17.51 -7.95
N MET A 25 4.15 -16.17 -7.94
CA MET A 25 4.78 -15.37 -9.00
C MET A 25 6.28 -15.63 -9.10
N LYS A 26 6.82 -15.58 -10.33
CA LYS A 26 8.27 -15.60 -10.57
C LYS A 26 8.95 -14.43 -9.84
N PRO A 27 10.20 -14.57 -9.34
CA PRO A 27 10.86 -13.54 -8.55
C PRO A 27 10.85 -12.14 -9.18
N GLU A 28 11.14 -12.02 -10.48
CA GLU A 28 11.15 -10.73 -11.19
C GLU A 28 9.74 -10.12 -11.29
N SER A 29 8.73 -10.91 -11.66
CA SER A 29 7.34 -10.44 -11.74
C SER A 29 6.81 -10.03 -10.38
N ARG A 30 7.15 -10.80 -9.33
CA ARG A 30 6.83 -10.49 -7.94
C ARG A 30 7.49 -9.20 -7.49
N TYR A 31 8.76 -9.01 -7.83
CA TYR A 31 9.49 -7.78 -7.54
C TYR A 31 8.77 -6.58 -8.16
N THR A 32 8.53 -6.62 -9.48
CA THR A 32 7.81 -5.55 -10.20
C THR A 32 6.42 -5.29 -9.62
N TYR A 33 5.66 -6.33 -9.30
CA TYR A 33 4.33 -6.17 -8.71
C TYR A 33 4.39 -5.44 -7.36
N VAL A 34 5.26 -5.87 -6.44
CA VAL A 34 5.44 -5.19 -5.14
C VAL A 34 5.87 -3.74 -5.34
N VAL A 35 6.84 -3.49 -6.23
CA VAL A 35 7.29 -2.12 -6.56
C VAL A 35 6.11 -1.25 -6.97
N ASN A 36 5.30 -1.72 -7.92
CA ASN A 36 4.18 -0.95 -8.46
C ASN A 36 3.13 -0.62 -7.39
N VAL A 37 2.84 -1.57 -6.49
CA VAL A 37 1.92 -1.34 -5.36
C VAL A 37 2.46 -0.26 -4.44
N ILE A 38 3.73 -0.36 -4.02
CA ILE A 38 4.36 0.63 -3.12
C ILE A 38 4.46 2.02 -3.78
N GLU A 39 4.82 2.08 -5.06
CA GLU A 39 4.89 3.34 -5.80
C GLU A 39 3.51 3.99 -5.94
N SER A 40 2.47 3.20 -6.18
CA SER A 40 1.08 3.70 -6.24
C SER A 40 0.62 4.28 -4.90
N LEU A 41 0.95 3.60 -3.79
CA LEU A 41 0.67 4.10 -2.44
C LEU A 41 1.40 5.42 -2.16
N SER A 42 2.68 5.50 -2.50
CA SER A 42 3.47 6.73 -2.35
C SER A 42 2.89 7.88 -3.16
N GLN A 43 2.48 7.64 -4.40
CA GLN A 43 1.87 8.66 -5.26
C GLN A 43 0.54 9.17 -4.68
N GLY A 44 -0.32 8.28 -4.18
CA GLY A 44 -1.57 8.69 -3.53
C GLY A 44 -1.33 9.60 -2.32
N ILE A 45 -0.36 9.25 -1.46
CA ILE A 45 0.04 10.07 -0.31
C ILE A 45 0.54 11.45 -0.77
N LYS A 46 1.42 11.49 -1.78
CA LYS A 46 1.95 12.76 -2.33
C LYS A 46 0.87 13.65 -2.91
N GLN A 47 -0.10 13.07 -3.64
CA GLN A 47 -1.23 13.81 -4.16
C GLN A 47 -2.01 14.49 -3.03
N ILE A 48 -2.28 13.79 -1.93
CA ILE A 48 -2.96 14.35 -0.75
C ILE A 48 -2.13 15.48 -0.12
N ILE A 49 -0.82 15.27 0.08
CA ILE A 49 0.08 16.27 0.66
C ILE A 49 0.13 17.55 -0.19
N SER A 50 0.07 17.42 -1.51
CA SER A 50 0.10 18.57 -2.44
C SER A 50 -1.13 19.49 -2.37
N ILE A 51 -2.22 19.05 -1.73
CA ILE A 51 -3.46 19.83 -1.61
C ILE A 51 -3.29 20.94 -0.57
N LYS A 52 -3.18 22.20 -1.04
CA LYS A 52 -2.94 23.37 -0.18
C LYS A 52 -4.06 23.70 0.82
N LYS A 53 -5.31 23.33 0.52
CA LYS A 53 -6.48 23.66 1.35
C LYS A 53 -6.79 22.51 2.31
N LYS A 54 -6.83 22.82 3.62
CA LYS A 54 -7.06 21.82 4.69
C LYS A 54 -8.31 20.96 4.50
N ILE A 55 -9.45 21.57 4.15
CA ILE A 55 -10.73 20.83 4.01
C ILE A 55 -10.68 19.84 2.82
N PRO A 56 -10.34 20.27 1.59
CA PRO A 56 -10.13 19.34 0.48
C PRO A 56 -9.06 18.27 0.75
N GLN A 57 -7.98 18.61 1.45
CA GLN A 57 -6.95 17.65 1.82
C GLN A 57 -7.49 16.54 2.74
N ALA A 58 -8.25 16.92 3.78
CA ALA A 58 -8.87 15.95 4.69
C ALA A 58 -9.86 15.03 3.95
N LYS A 59 -10.68 15.58 3.05
CA LYS A 59 -11.60 14.77 2.23
C LYS A 59 -10.86 13.78 1.32
N ALA A 60 -9.78 14.22 0.68
CA ALA A 60 -8.96 13.34 -0.15
C ALA A 60 -8.30 12.24 0.68
N ALA A 61 -7.84 12.56 1.91
CA ALA A 61 -7.29 11.59 2.83
C ALA A 61 -8.34 10.54 3.26
N GLU A 62 -9.57 10.95 3.59
CA GLU A 62 -10.67 10.04 3.92
C GLU A 62 -11.03 9.12 2.75
N GLN A 63 -11.12 9.67 1.53
CA GLN A 63 -11.39 8.88 0.33
C GLN A 63 -10.30 7.84 0.08
N PHE A 64 -9.04 8.26 0.16
CA PHE A 64 -7.91 7.36 0.00
C PHE A 64 -7.87 6.27 1.07
N LEU A 65 -8.11 6.60 2.34
CA LEU A 65 -8.20 5.61 3.42
C LEU A 65 -9.32 4.59 3.18
N ASN A 66 -10.48 5.03 2.67
CA ASN A 66 -11.57 4.11 2.31
C ASN A 66 -11.16 3.17 1.17
N GLU A 67 -10.49 3.69 0.13
CA GLU A 67 -9.96 2.86 -0.96
C GLU A 67 -8.93 1.84 -0.44
N LEU A 68 -8.03 2.25 0.45
CA LEU A 68 -7.06 1.35 1.07
C LEU A 68 -7.74 0.26 1.91
N ASN A 69 -8.80 0.62 2.65
CA ASN A 69 -9.53 -0.33 3.50
C ASN A 69 -10.27 -1.39 2.64
N ILE A 70 -10.91 -0.96 1.55
CA ILE A 70 -11.57 -1.87 0.60
C ILE A 70 -10.58 -2.84 -0.03
N ASN A 71 -9.37 -2.36 -0.34
CA ASN A 71 -8.33 -3.14 -1.01
C ASN A 71 -7.30 -3.73 -0.02
N ALA A 72 -7.54 -3.69 1.29
CA ALA A 72 -6.54 -4.09 2.28
C ALA A 72 -5.97 -5.51 2.07
N PRO A 73 -6.77 -6.54 1.73
CA PRO A 73 -6.23 -7.89 1.45
C PRO A 73 -5.21 -7.95 0.31
N THR A 74 -5.36 -7.12 -0.73
CA THR A 74 -4.44 -7.10 -1.89
C THR A 74 -3.20 -6.25 -1.63
N LEU A 75 -3.30 -5.26 -0.73
CA LEU A 75 -2.23 -4.32 -0.41
C LEU A 75 -1.29 -4.82 0.69
N ILE A 76 -1.82 -5.52 1.70
CA ILE A 76 -1.04 -5.97 2.85
C ILE A 76 0.12 -6.90 2.45
N PRO A 77 -0.06 -7.94 1.61
CA PRO A 77 1.03 -8.84 1.27
C PRO A 77 2.20 -8.13 0.58
N PRO A 78 2.00 -7.28 -0.44
CA PRO A 78 3.08 -6.46 -1.00
C PRO A 78 3.81 -5.57 0.01
N ILE A 79 3.07 -4.92 0.91
CA ILE A 79 3.65 -4.07 1.97
C ILE A 79 4.55 -4.92 2.90
N MET A 80 4.09 -6.11 3.29
CA MET A 80 4.88 -7.04 4.10
C MET A 80 6.13 -7.52 3.35
N PHE A 81 6.04 -7.75 2.04
CA PHE A 81 7.20 -8.15 1.22
C PHE A 81 8.27 -7.06 1.12
N MET A 82 7.90 -5.79 1.13
CA MET A 82 8.85 -4.67 1.10
C MET A 82 9.87 -4.72 2.26
N LEU A 83 9.52 -5.37 3.38
CA LEU A 83 10.39 -5.53 4.55
C LEU A 83 11.50 -6.58 4.35
N LYS A 84 11.42 -7.41 3.30
CA LYS A 84 12.46 -8.41 3.04
C LYS A 84 13.72 -7.78 2.44
N PRO A 85 14.92 -8.35 2.69
CA PRO A 85 16.19 -7.75 2.26
C PRO A 85 16.27 -7.42 0.77
N GLU A 86 15.70 -8.27 -0.09
CA GLU A 86 15.71 -8.12 -1.55
C GLU A 86 14.85 -6.94 -2.06
N TYR A 87 13.97 -6.39 -1.21
CA TYR A 87 13.14 -5.21 -1.52
C TYR A 87 13.67 -3.92 -0.88
N ARG A 88 14.79 -3.97 -0.15
CA ARG A 88 15.40 -2.79 0.49
C ARG A 88 15.59 -1.58 -0.44
N PRO A 89 15.97 -1.72 -1.72
CA PRO A 89 16.05 -0.58 -2.63
C PRO A 89 14.72 0.17 -2.82
N ILE A 90 13.58 -0.54 -2.76
CA ILE A 90 12.24 0.07 -2.88
C ILE A 90 11.90 0.84 -1.62
N PHE A 91 12.18 0.24 -0.45
CA PHE A 91 11.99 0.91 0.83
C PHE A 91 12.81 2.21 0.93
N ASN A 92 14.07 2.18 0.50
CA ASN A 92 14.91 3.38 0.44
C ASN A 92 14.34 4.44 -0.51
N ARG A 93 13.93 4.05 -1.73
CA ARG A 93 13.29 4.96 -2.68
C ARG A 93 12.02 5.59 -2.11
N LEU A 94 11.22 4.80 -1.40
CA LEU A 94 10.01 5.28 -0.72
C LEU A 94 10.36 6.36 0.33
N LEU A 95 11.34 6.13 1.19
CA LEU A 95 11.80 7.09 2.20
C LEU A 95 12.36 8.38 1.56
N GLU A 96 13.21 8.24 0.55
CA GLU A 96 13.75 9.38 -0.22
C GLU A 96 12.64 10.19 -0.87
N SER A 97 11.63 9.51 -1.42
CA SER A 97 10.50 10.15 -2.09
C SER A 97 9.66 11.00 -1.13
N MET A 98 9.65 10.68 0.17
CA MET A 98 8.96 11.43 1.23
C MET A 98 9.85 12.52 1.84
N ALA A 99 11.17 12.30 1.91
CA ALA A 99 12.13 13.27 2.45
C ALA A 99 12.46 14.39 1.45
N GLY A 100 12.37 14.12 0.14
CA GLY A 100 12.76 15.04 -0.94
C GLY A 100 11.91 16.32 -1.05
N ASP A 101 10.72 16.36 -0.45
CA ASP A 101 9.84 17.55 -0.46
C ASP A 101 10.14 18.53 0.69
N GLN A 102 11.15 18.28 1.53
CA GLN A 102 11.58 19.19 2.62
C GLN A 102 12.68 20.20 2.23
N LYS A 103 13.02 20.33 0.95
CA LYS A 103 14.03 21.29 0.46
C LYS A 103 13.43 22.33 -0.49
N GLN A 104 12.43 23.09 -0.03
CA GLN A 104 12.08 24.40 -0.60
C GLN A 104 11.54 25.29 0.54
N GLU A 105 12.45 25.77 1.38
CA GLU A 105 12.28 27.03 2.13
C GLU A 105 13.08 28.12 1.41
#